data_AF-A0A2T6DTK1-F1
#
_entry.id   AF-A0A2T6DTK1-F1
#
_cell.length_a   1.000
_cell.length_b   1.000
_cell.length_c   1.000
_cell.angle_alpha   90.00
_cell.angle_beta   90.00
_cell.angle_gamma   90.00
#
_symmetry.space_group_name_H-M   'P 1'
#
loop_
_entity.id
_entity.type
_entity.pdbx_description
1 polymer ?
#
loop_
_entity_poly.entity_id
_entity_poly.type
_entity_poly.pdbx_seq_one_letter_code
_entity_poly.pdbx_strand_id
1 'polypeptide(L)'
;MLDQVAPIKNVEAEESPRRKVLSFEAFNLGLTRHWLEQARQDVPLTDEEVERLVGTVSEAISILGAFELSIARINATADRIHVEVPPYPKAGDRIIEILKEGFSQAIGAERAGRIWLALQENLSAEFNRFGQGQQTIDATLADSAGKGRQYRIERRIEWISSEGPKSTASQLLISEDTLSDMDYIALAPYLRRLTK
;
A
#
# COMPACT_ATOMS: atom_id res chain seq x y z
N MET A 1 -6.90 34.13 33.55
CA MET A 1 -6.32 34.07 32.20
C MET A 1 -6.44 32.63 31.74
N LEU A 2 -7.24 32.39 30.70
CA LEU A 2 -7.37 31.11 30.02
C LEU A 2 -7.00 31.40 28.57
N ASP A 3 -5.94 30.75 28.10
CA ASP A 3 -5.37 30.98 26.78
C ASP A 3 -6.36 30.60 25.68
N GLN A 4 -6.41 31.49 24.68
CA GLN A 4 -7.23 31.36 23.49
C GLN A 4 -6.75 30.18 22.64
N VAL A 5 -7.55 29.11 22.58
CA VAL A 5 -7.40 28.06 21.56
C VAL A 5 -7.79 28.67 20.22
N ALA A 6 -6.85 28.74 19.29
CA ALA A 6 -7.10 29.24 17.94
C ALA A 6 -8.20 28.40 17.25
N PRO A 7 -9.09 29.03 16.46
CA PRO A 7 -10.16 28.32 15.78
C PRO A 7 -9.58 27.35 14.75
N ILE A 8 -10.02 26.09 14.81
CA ILE A 8 -9.82 25.11 13.75
C ILE A 8 -10.48 25.69 12.50
N LYS A 9 -9.69 25.93 11.43
CA LYS A 9 -10.25 26.34 10.13
C LYS A 9 -11.18 25.23 9.66
N ASN A 10 -12.47 25.53 9.66
CA ASN A 10 -13.45 24.82 8.85
C ASN A 10 -13.03 25.00 7.38
N VAL A 11 -12.50 23.94 6.79
CA VAL A 11 -12.50 23.83 5.34
C VAL A 11 -13.93 23.44 4.98
N GLU A 12 -14.70 24.43 4.53
CA GLU A 12 -15.99 24.22 3.90
C GLU A 12 -15.81 23.17 2.80
N ALA A 13 -16.70 22.17 2.80
CA ALA A 13 -16.74 21.15 1.79
C ALA A 13 -17.21 21.79 0.49
N GLU A 14 -16.28 22.31 -0.30
CA GLU A 14 -16.47 22.36 -1.75
C GLU A 14 -16.76 20.92 -2.20
N GLU A 15 -17.86 20.74 -2.92
CA GLU A 15 -18.26 19.49 -3.57
C GLU A 15 -17.04 18.90 -4.29
N SER A 16 -16.33 18.00 -3.62
CA SER A 16 -15.11 17.45 -4.16
C SER A 16 -15.52 16.59 -5.36
N PRO A 17 -15.02 16.90 -6.57
CA PRO A 17 -15.27 16.08 -7.74
C PRO A 17 -14.81 14.68 -7.35
N ARG A 18 -15.72 13.69 -7.32
CA ARG A 18 -15.49 12.28 -6.94
C ARG A 18 -13.99 11.99 -7.02
N ARG A 19 -13.25 12.18 -5.91
CA ARG A 19 -11.80 11.96 -5.94
C ARG A 19 -11.73 10.49 -6.27
N LYS A 20 -11.34 10.15 -7.51
CA LYS A 20 -11.04 8.77 -7.88
C LYS A 20 -10.09 8.30 -6.80
N VAL A 21 -10.59 7.49 -5.89
CA VAL A 21 -9.76 6.80 -4.92
C VAL A 21 -8.94 5.86 -5.80
N LEU A 22 -7.76 6.32 -6.20
CA LEU A 22 -6.80 5.47 -6.86
C LEU A 22 -6.48 4.40 -5.82
N SER A 23 -6.93 3.17 -6.05
CA SER A 23 -6.56 2.03 -5.21
C SER A 23 -5.03 1.99 -5.14
N PHE A 24 -4.46 1.49 -4.04
CA PHE A 24 -3.00 1.30 -3.94
C PHE A 24 -2.45 0.50 -5.10
N GLU A 25 -3.22 -0.47 -5.58
CA GLU A 25 -2.91 -1.17 -6.80
C GLU A 25 -2.84 -0.19 -7.99
N ALA A 26 -3.87 0.60 -8.27
CA ALA A 26 -3.83 1.61 -9.34
C ALA A 26 -2.68 2.63 -9.20
N PHE A 27 -2.31 2.99 -7.97
CA PHE A 27 -1.17 3.87 -7.69
C PHE A 27 0.18 3.19 -7.97
N ASN A 28 0.39 1.96 -7.47
CA ASN A 28 1.61 1.21 -7.74
C ASN A 28 1.73 0.80 -9.19
N LEU A 29 0.62 0.51 -9.88
CA LEU A 29 0.61 0.28 -11.32
C LEU A 29 0.93 1.57 -12.09
N GLY A 30 0.45 2.72 -11.62
CA GLY A 30 0.83 4.03 -12.15
C GLY A 30 2.32 4.33 -11.96
N LEU A 31 2.88 4.08 -10.77
CA LEU A 31 4.32 4.24 -10.49
C LEU A 31 5.16 3.24 -11.28
N THR A 32 4.75 1.97 -11.32
CA THR A 32 5.43 0.92 -12.09
C THR A 32 5.48 1.30 -13.56
N ARG A 33 4.36 1.77 -14.12
CA ARG A 33 4.31 2.28 -15.48
C ARG A 33 5.25 3.46 -15.68
N HIS A 34 5.24 4.44 -14.77
CA HIS A 34 6.16 5.57 -14.83
C HIS A 34 7.63 5.13 -14.81
N TRP A 35 8.00 4.20 -13.92
CA TRP A 35 9.37 3.69 -13.87
C TRP A 35 9.75 2.88 -15.12
N LEU A 36 8.81 2.10 -15.68
CA LEU A 36 9.01 1.40 -16.95
C LEU A 36 9.17 2.37 -18.12
N GLU A 37 8.44 3.49 -18.12
CA GLU A 37 8.61 4.57 -19.11
C GLU A 37 9.97 5.26 -18.99
N GLN A 38 10.53 5.38 -17.78
CA GLN A 38 11.90 5.85 -17.59
C GLN A 38 12.90 4.80 -18.08
N ALA A 39 12.74 3.54 -17.69
CA ALA A 39 13.62 2.44 -18.08
C ALA A 39 13.59 2.16 -19.60
N ARG A 40 12.51 2.54 -20.28
CA ARG A 40 12.35 2.45 -21.75
C ARG A 40 13.43 3.17 -22.54
N GLN A 41 14.05 4.18 -21.96
CA GLN A 41 15.12 4.94 -22.61
C GLN A 41 16.36 4.06 -22.84
N ASP A 42 16.64 3.14 -21.91
CA ASP A 42 17.82 2.26 -21.95
C ASP A 42 17.48 0.85 -22.46
N VAL A 43 16.26 0.39 -22.20
CA VAL A 43 15.75 -0.91 -22.68
C VAL A 43 14.47 -0.66 -23.44
N PRO A 44 14.50 -0.59 -24.78
CA PRO A 44 13.30 -0.36 -25.57
C PRO A 44 12.26 -1.43 -25.26
N LEU A 45 11.08 -1.01 -24.79
CA LEU A 45 9.91 -1.86 -24.53
C LEU A 45 8.75 -1.40 -25.42
N THR A 46 8.03 -2.33 -26.02
CA THR A 46 6.74 -2.05 -26.69
C THR A 46 5.64 -1.77 -25.66
N ASP A 47 4.51 -1.20 -26.09
CA ASP A 47 3.39 -0.91 -25.17
C ASP A 47 2.81 -2.20 -24.58
N GLU A 48 2.70 -3.25 -25.40
CA GLU A 48 2.24 -4.56 -24.95
C GLU A 48 3.17 -5.18 -23.88
N GLU A 49 4.48 -5.02 -24.04
CA GLU A 49 5.45 -5.49 -23.05
C GLU A 49 5.35 -4.70 -21.74
N VAL A 50 5.10 -3.39 -21.80
CA VAL A 50 4.83 -2.59 -20.59
C VAL A 50 3.58 -3.07 -19.89
N GLU A 51 2.49 -3.33 -20.61
CA GLU A 51 1.26 -3.87 -20.00
C GLU A 51 1.48 -5.22 -19.34
N ARG A 52 2.25 -6.13 -19.97
CA ARG A 52 2.57 -7.43 -19.37
C ARG A 52 3.37 -7.28 -18.07
N LEU A 53 4.36 -6.39 -18.05
CA LEU A 53 5.19 -6.14 -16.86
C LEU A 53 4.37 -5.49 -15.74
N VAL A 54 3.52 -4.52 -16.07
CA VAL A 54 2.55 -3.92 -15.13
C VAL A 54 1.60 -4.99 -14.59
N GLY A 55 1.12 -5.90 -15.45
CA GLY A 55 0.31 -7.05 -15.06
C GLY A 55 1.02 -7.97 -14.07
N THR A 56 2.30 -8.30 -14.30
CA THR A 56 3.10 -9.09 -13.35
C THR A 56 3.23 -8.40 -11.98
N VAL A 57 3.37 -7.08 -11.95
CA VAL A 57 3.42 -6.34 -10.68
C VAL A 57 2.05 -6.33 -9.98
N SER A 58 0.94 -6.18 -10.72
CA SER A 58 -0.42 -6.30 -10.17
C SER A 58 -0.65 -7.68 -9.54
N GLU A 59 -0.24 -8.74 -10.23
CA GLU A 59 -0.36 -10.11 -9.72
C GLU A 59 0.47 -10.30 -8.44
N ALA A 60 1.71 -9.81 -8.41
CA ALA A 60 2.54 -9.83 -7.21
C ALA A 60 1.88 -9.09 -6.03
N ILE A 61 1.28 -7.92 -6.27
CA ILE A 61 0.53 -7.15 -5.25
C ILE A 61 -0.68 -7.95 -4.74
N SER A 62 -1.39 -8.64 -5.63
CA SER A 62 -2.54 -9.46 -5.26
C SER A 62 -2.13 -10.65 -4.38
N ILE A 63 -1.04 -11.32 -4.77
CA ILE A 63 -0.45 -12.43 -3.99
C ILE A 63 -0.03 -11.95 -2.59
N LEU A 64 0.58 -10.77 -2.48
CA LEU A 64 0.91 -10.15 -1.20
C LEU A 64 -0.32 -9.97 -0.31
N GLY A 65 -1.38 -9.38 -0.86
CA GLY A 65 -2.62 -9.15 -0.11
C GLY A 65 -3.24 -10.46 0.39
N ALA A 66 -3.25 -11.49 -0.44
CA ALA A 66 -3.74 -12.82 -0.06
C ALA A 66 -2.89 -13.46 1.05
N PHE A 67 -1.56 -13.28 1.02
CA PHE A 67 -0.69 -13.77 2.09
C PHE A 67 -0.91 -13.04 3.41
N GLU A 68 -1.00 -11.70 3.40
CA GLU A 68 -1.27 -10.91 4.62
C GLU A 68 -2.54 -11.39 5.30
N LEU A 69 -3.61 -11.66 4.54
CA LEU A 69 -4.86 -12.24 5.06
C LEU A 69 -4.67 -13.60 5.71
N SER A 70 -3.91 -14.48 5.06
CA SER A 70 -3.74 -15.87 5.52
C SER A 70 -3.08 -15.98 6.90
N ILE A 71 -2.29 -14.95 7.26
CA ILE A 71 -1.56 -14.89 8.54
C ILE A 71 -2.14 -13.84 9.50
N ALA A 72 -3.11 -13.03 9.06
CA ALA A 72 -3.73 -11.98 9.85
C ALA A 72 -4.56 -12.55 11.00
N ARG A 73 -4.47 -11.90 12.15
CA ARG A 73 -5.37 -12.09 13.28
C ARG A 73 -6.36 -10.94 13.29
N ILE A 74 -7.63 -11.24 13.01
CA ILE A 74 -8.68 -10.24 12.87
C ILE A 74 -9.64 -10.34 14.05
N ASN A 75 -9.77 -9.25 14.80
CA ASN A 75 -10.76 -9.08 15.85
C ASN A 75 -11.69 -7.93 15.46
N ALA A 76 -12.93 -8.25 15.12
CA ALA A 76 -13.93 -7.27 14.71
C ALA A 76 -15.10 -7.22 15.69
N THR A 77 -15.50 -6.01 16.07
CA THR A 77 -16.74 -5.67 16.78
C THR A 77 -17.53 -4.66 15.95
N ALA A 78 -18.73 -4.28 16.39
CA ALA A 78 -19.58 -3.32 15.67
C ALA A 78 -18.89 -1.97 15.41
N ASP A 79 -18.09 -1.50 16.37
CA ASP A 79 -17.48 -0.16 16.31
C ASP A 79 -15.96 -0.20 16.14
N ARG A 80 -15.34 -1.40 16.08
CA ARG A 80 -13.89 -1.52 15.95
C ARG A 80 -13.48 -2.74 15.14
N ILE A 81 -12.55 -2.56 14.23
CA ILE A 81 -11.82 -3.64 13.57
C ILE A 81 -10.35 -3.50 13.98
N HIS A 82 -9.81 -4.56 14.55
CA HIS A 82 -8.40 -4.65 14.91
C HIS A 82 -7.77 -5.82 14.17
N VAL A 83 -6.66 -5.56 13.48
CA VAL A 83 -5.93 -6.60 12.75
C VAL A 83 -4.46 -6.54 13.08
N GLU A 84 -3.91 -7.70 13.40
CA GLU A 84 -2.49 -7.91 13.55
C GLU A 84 -1.99 -8.80 12.42
N VAL A 85 -1.00 -8.33 11.67
CA VAL A 85 -0.27 -9.13 10.69
C VAL A 85 1.13 -9.37 11.28
N PRO A 86 1.46 -10.61 11.69
CA PRO A 86 2.77 -10.89 12.26
C PRO A 86 3.88 -10.73 11.19
N PRO A 87 5.14 -10.50 11.61
CA PRO A 87 6.28 -10.50 10.69
C PRO A 87 6.37 -11.83 9.93
N TYR A 88 6.61 -11.74 8.63
CA TYR A 88 6.89 -12.87 7.76
C TYR A 88 8.03 -12.54 6.77
N PRO A 89 9.30 -12.56 7.24
CA PRO A 89 10.43 -11.99 6.50
C PRO A 89 10.72 -12.64 5.14
N LYS A 90 10.34 -13.91 4.96
CA LYS A 90 10.60 -14.67 3.72
C LYS A 90 9.68 -14.28 2.55
N ALA A 91 8.64 -13.51 2.82
CA ALA A 91 7.63 -13.20 1.82
C ALA A 91 8.11 -12.17 0.80
N GLY A 92 8.93 -11.19 1.23
CA GLY A 92 9.55 -10.22 0.32
C GLY A 92 10.45 -10.92 -0.70
N ASP A 93 11.31 -11.83 -0.24
CA ASP A 93 12.20 -12.64 -1.10
C ASP A 93 11.40 -13.42 -2.14
N ARG A 94 10.32 -14.10 -1.70
CA ARG A 94 9.49 -14.91 -2.58
C ARG A 94 8.78 -14.09 -3.66
N ILE A 95 8.37 -12.87 -3.33
CA ILE A 95 7.70 -11.97 -4.27
C ILE A 95 8.69 -11.40 -5.28
N ILE A 96 9.92 -11.12 -4.85
CA ILE A 96 11.01 -10.73 -5.75
C ILE A 96 11.33 -11.85 -6.75
N GLU A 97 11.36 -13.10 -6.31
CA GLU A 97 11.51 -14.25 -7.21
C GLU A 97 10.40 -14.29 -8.27
N ILE A 98 9.14 -14.18 -7.84
CA ILE A 98 7.97 -14.19 -8.73
C ILE A 98 8.08 -13.07 -9.77
N LEU A 99 8.46 -11.86 -9.36
CA LEU A 99 8.62 -10.73 -10.28
C LEU A 99 9.73 -10.97 -11.30
N LYS A 100 10.88 -11.49 -10.87
CA LYS A 100 12.00 -11.81 -11.78
C LYS A 100 11.62 -12.88 -12.80
N GLU A 101 10.92 -13.92 -12.36
CA GLU A 101 10.41 -14.98 -13.23
C GLU A 101 9.39 -14.43 -14.23
N GLY A 102 8.39 -13.68 -13.75
CA GLY A 102 7.35 -13.08 -14.59
C GLY A 102 7.91 -12.08 -15.60
N PHE A 103 8.86 -11.24 -15.23
CA PHE A 103 9.53 -10.32 -16.16
C PHE A 103 10.29 -11.09 -17.24
N SER A 104 11.01 -12.15 -16.84
CA SER A 104 11.76 -12.99 -17.79
C SER A 104 10.83 -13.68 -18.79
N GLN A 105 9.65 -14.12 -18.35
CA GLN A 105 8.64 -14.69 -19.23
C GLN A 105 8.00 -13.65 -20.16
N ALA A 106 7.79 -12.42 -19.67
CA ALA A 106 7.12 -11.36 -20.43
C ALA A 106 7.98 -10.79 -21.57
N ILE A 107 9.29 -10.59 -21.34
CA ILE A 107 10.17 -9.84 -22.26
C ILE A 107 11.51 -10.53 -22.58
N GLY A 108 11.73 -11.74 -22.06
CA GLY A 108 12.97 -12.51 -22.19
C GLY A 108 14.00 -12.18 -21.12
N ALA A 109 14.76 -13.18 -20.69
CA ALA A 109 15.66 -13.11 -19.52
C ALA A 109 16.70 -11.98 -19.59
N GLU A 110 17.29 -11.74 -20.76
CA GLU A 110 18.34 -10.72 -20.91
C GLU A 110 17.79 -9.29 -20.73
N ARG A 111 16.64 -9.00 -21.34
CA ARG A 111 15.97 -7.70 -21.21
C ARG A 111 15.34 -7.53 -19.84
N ALA A 112 14.77 -8.60 -19.29
CA ALA A 112 14.25 -8.64 -17.93
C ALA A 112 15.34 -8.34 -16.89
N GLY A 113 16.55 -8.88 -17.05
CA GLY A 113 17.68 -8.57 -16.18
C GLY A 113 18.04 -7.08 -16.20
N ARG A 114 18.02 -6.45 -17.38
CA ARG A 114 18.30 -5.00 -17.52
C ARG A 114 17.19 -4.14 -16.92
N ILE A 115 15.92 -4.47 -17.19
CA ILE A 115 14.78 -3.80 -16.56
C ILE A 115 14.81 -3.97 -15.05
N TRP A 116 15.10 -5.17 -14.57
CA TRP A 116 15.20 -5.45 -13.14
C TRP A 116 16.28 -4.57 -12.49
N LEU A 117 17.46 -4.45 -13.09
CA LEU A 117 18.52 -3.56 -12.60
C LEU A 117 18.08 -2.10 -12.58
N ALA A 118 17.42 -1.61 -13.64
CA ALA A 118 16.92 -0.24 -13.72
C ALA A 118 15.85 0.06 -12.65
N LEU A 119 15.06 -0.95 -12.27
CA LEU A 119 13.97 -0.82 -11.30
C LEU A 119 14.34 -1.31 -9.91
N GLN A 120 15.54 -1.86 -9.72
CA GLN A 120 15.89 -2.66 -8.55
C GLN A 120 15.72 -1.87 -7.27
N GLU A 121 16.17 -0.62 -7.23
CA GLU A 121 16.05 0.22 -6.04
C GLU A 121 14.59 0.44 -5.65
N ASN A 122 13.73 0.74 -6.63
CA ASN A 122 12.31 1.02 -6.39
C ASN A 122 11.53 -0.25 -6.01
N LEU A 123 11.64 -1.31 -6.81
CA LEU A 123 10.91 -2.56 -6.56
C LEU A 123 11.45 -3.27 -5.32
N SER A 124 12.78 -3.32 -5.14
CA SER A 124 13.35 -3.94 -3.94
C SER A 124 13.04 -3.13 -2.69
N ALA A 125 13.01 -1.79 -2.72
CA ALA A 125 12.59 -1.01 -1.56
C ALA A 125 11.14 -1.29 -1.18
N GLU A 126 10.25 -1.43 -2.16
CA GLU A 126 8.84 -1.72 -1.94
C GLU A 126 8.63 -3.14 -1.39
N PHE A 127 9.28 -4.15 -2.01
CA PHE A 127 9.06 -5.56 -1.68
C PHE A 127 9.97 -6.10 -0.57
N ASN A 128 11.21 -5.60 -0.38
CA ASN A 128 12.07 -6.07 0.73
C ASN A 128 11.52 -5.68 2.10
N ARG A 129 10.77 -4.58 2.19
CA ARG A 129 10.12 -4.18 3.45
C ARG A 129 8.91 -5.06 3.77
N PHE A 130 8.43 -5.82 2.80
CA PHE A 130 7.29 -6.69 3.01
C PHE A 130 7.61 -7.80 4.01
N GLY A 131 6.73 -7.96 5.00
CA GLY A 131 6.86 -9.00 6.02
C GLY A 131 7.98 -8.77 7.04
N GLN A 132 8.76 -7.69 6.96
CA GLN A 132 9.83 -7.44 7.95
C GLN A 132 9.31 -6.90 9.29
N GLY A 133 8.16 -6.23 9.28
CA GLY A 133 7.57 -5.64 10.47
C GLY A 133 6.25 -6.28 10.86
N GLN A 134 5.96 -6.25 12.16
CA GLN A 134 4.62 -6.50 12.66
C GLN A 134 3.75 -5.33 12.23
N GLN A 135 2.59 -5.62 11.67
CA GLN A 135 1.62 -4.61 11.29
C GLN A 135 0.42 -4.68 12.22
N THR A 136 0.01 -3.55 12.75
CA THR A 136 -1.23 -3.39 13.49
C THR A 136 -2.10 -2.40 12.74
N ILE A 137 -3.34 -2.77 12.46
CA ILE A 137 -4.33 -1.88 11.87
C ILE A 137 -5.52 -1.82 12.82
N ASP A 138 -5.89 -0.61 13.22
CA ASP A 138 -7.02 -0.32 14.09
C ASP A 138 -7.98 0.61 13.32
N ALA A 139 -9.16 0.12 12.95
CA ALA A 139 -10.26 0.95 12.48
C ALA A 139 -11.26 1.12 13.62
N THR A 140 -11.47 2.35 14.09
CA THR A 140 -12.45 2.67 15.13
C THR A 140 -13.51 3.61 14.56
N LEU A 141 -14.77 3.23 14.70
CA LEU A 141 -15.90 4.03 14.28
C LEU A 141 -16.14 5.17 15.29
N ALA A 142 -16.26 6.39 14.79
CA ALA A 142 -16.55 7.56 15.60
C ALA A 142 -17.53 8.48 14.88
N ASP A 143 -18.38 9.15 15.67
CA ASP A 143 -19.21 10.24 15.17
C ASP A 143 -18.35 11.47 14.88
N SER A 144 -18.48 11.99 13.67
CA SER A 144 -17.77 13.19 13.22
C SER A 144 -18.76 14.34 13.08
N ALA A 145 -18.52 15.44 13.80
CA ALA A 145 -19.41 16.59 13.81
C ALA A 145 -19.64 17.12 12.38
N GLY A 146 -20.89 17.02 11.91
CA GLY A 146 -21.29 17.45 10.56
C GLY A 146 -20.91 16.51 9.42
N LYS A 147 -20.36 15.32 9.68
CA LYS A 147 -19.89 14.37 8.64
C LYS A 147 -20.39 12.93 8.81
N GLY A 148 -21.29 12.68 9.75
CA GLY A 148 -21.82 11.35 10.03
C GLY A 148 -20.80 10.41 10.69
N ARG A 149 -21.08 9.10 10.65
CA ARG A 149 -20.20 8.06 11.21
C ARG A 149 -18.98 7.86 10.30
N GLN A 150 -17.79 7.93 10.88
CA GLN A 150 -16.52 7.78 10.17
C GLN A 150 -15.61 6.79 10.90
N TYR A 151 -14.94 5.92 10.14
CA TYR A 151 -13.85 5.13 10.67
C TYR A 151 -12.57 5.96 10.71
N ARG A 152 -11.97 6.03 11.89
CA ARG A 152 -10.57 6.38 12.08
C ARG A 152 -9.74 5.12 11.95
N ILE A 153 -8.91 5.08 10.93
CA ILE A 153 -8.08 3.92 10.62
C ILE A 153 -6.63 4.29 10.87
N GLU A 154 -6.01 3.59 11.81
CA GLU A 154 -4.61 3.74 12.18
C GLU A 154 -3.85 2.49 11.79
N ARG A 155 -2.77 2.63 11.03
CA ARG A 155 -1.82 1.55 10.76
C ARG A 155 -0.50 1.87 11.43
N ARG A 156 0.04 0.89 12.13
CA ARG A 156 1.38 0.89 12.70
C ARG A 156 2.18 -0.26 12.11
N ILE A 157 3.41 0.00 11.70
CA ILE A 157 4.37 -1.06 11.37
C ILE A 157 5.53 -0.93 12.35
N GLU A 158 5.93 -2.02 12.97
CA GLU A 158 7.04 -2.07 13.91
C GLU A 158 8.04 -3.13 13.46
N TRP A 159 9.33 -2.79 13.39
CA TRP A 159 10.39 -3.71 12.98
C TRP A 159 11.69 -3.46 13.74
N ILE A 160 12.55 -4.47 13.76
CA ILE A 160 13.88 -4.37 14.37
C ILE A 160 14.88 -4.08 13.25
N SER A 161 15.63 -2.99 13.39
CA SER A 161 16.74 -2.61 12.50
C SER A 161 18.08 -2.70 13.24
N SER A 162 19.19 -2.57 12.51
CA SER A 162 20.54 -2.47 13.10
C SER A 162 20.71 -1.25 14.02
N GLU A 163 19.88 -0.22 13.86
CA GLU A 163 19.86 0.99 14.69
C GLU A 163 18.88 0.89 15.88
N GLY A 164 18.24 -0.27 16.07
CA GLY A 164 17.23 -0.51 17.10
C GLY A 164 15.80 -0.60 16.54
N PRO A 165 14.79 -0.66 17.42
CA PRO A 165 13.39 -0.71 17.03
C PRO A 165 12.99 0.54 16.24
N LYS A 166 12.29 0.33 15.12
CA LYS A 166 11.72 1.38 14.29
C LYS A 166 10.22 1.16 14.20
N SER A 167 9.48 2.25 14.11
CA SER A 167 8.05 2.19 13.84
C SER A 167 7.62 3.30 12.89
N THR A 168 6.60 3.01 12.09
CA THR A 168 5.88 4.00 11.30
C THR A 168 4.40 3.92 11.65
N ALA A 169 3.76 5.08 11.73
CA ALA A 169 2.34 5.19 12.01
C ALA A 169 1.66 6.02 10.92
N SER A 170 0.40 5.70 10.64
CA SER A 170 -0.38 6.34 9.60
C SER A 170 -1.83 6.34 9.95
N GLN A 171 -2.52 7.43 9.64
CA GLN A 171 -3.91 7.62 10.01
C GLN A 171 -4.74 8.11 8.83
N LEU A 172 -5.89 7.48 8.63
CA LEU A 172 -6.89 7.85 7.65
C LEU A 172 -8.25 8.04 8.34
N LEU A 173 -9.05 8.98 7.83
CA LEU A 173 -10.47 9.09 8.13
C LEU A 173 -11.27 8.74 6.87
N ILE A 174 -12.20 7.81 7.00
CA ILE A 174 -13.09 7.35 5.91
C ILE A 174 -14.52 7.27 6.41
N SER A 175 -15.50 7.64 5.59
CA SER A 175 -16.93 7.47 5.92
C SER A 175 -17.29 5.99 6.07
N GLU A 176 -18.24 5.68 6.96
CA GLU A 176 -18.77 4.32 7.17
C GLU A 176 -19.21 3.68 5.84
N ASP A 177 -20.00 4.40 5.03
CA ASP A 177 -20.49 3.93 3.73
C ASP A 177 -19.37 3.58 2.73
N THR A 178 -18.22 4.24 2.83
CA THR A 178 -17.09 3.99 1.92
C THR A 178 -16.26 2.79 2.37
N LEU A 179 -16.24 2.51 3.67
CA LEU A 179 -15.58 1.32 4.19
C LEU A 179 -16.42 0.07 3.89
N SER A 180 -17.74 0.14 3.98
CA SER A 180 -18.62 -1.00 3.66
C SER A 180 -18.50 -1.47 2.22
N ASP A 181 -18.10 -0.57 1.31
CA ASP A 181 -17.86 -0.85 -0.11
C ASP A 181 -16.41 -1.28 -0.42
N MET A 182 -15.49 -1.15 0.55
CA MET A 182 -14.08 -1.53 0.40
C MET A 182 -13.78 -2.81 1.19
N ASP A 183 -13.25 -3.82 0.51
CA ASP A 183 -12.66 -4.96 1.21
C ASP A 183 -11.51 -4.48 2.11
N TYR A 184 -11.42 -5.05 3.31
CA TYR A 184 -10.40 -4.72 4.32
C TYR A 184 -8.95 -4.75 3.75
N ILE A 185 -8.74 -5.61 2.77
CA ILE A 185 -7.47 -5.82 2.04
C ILE A 185 -7.11 -4.62 1.18
N ALA A 186 -8.10 -3.88 0.68
CA ALA A 186 -7.87 -2.67 -0.10
C ALA A 186 -7.36 -1.49 0.74
N LEU A 187 -7.47 -1.56 2.08
CA LEU A 187 -7.05 -0.49 3.00
C LEU A 187 -5.61 -0.59 3.48
N ALA A 188 -5.12 -1.79 3.80
CA ALA A 188 -3.75 -1.98 4.29
C ALA A 188 -2.70 -1.33 3.36
N PRO A 189 -2.87 -1.42 2.03
CA PRO A 189 -1.97 -0.76 1.12
C PRO A 189 -2.23 0.76 0.97
N TYR A 190 -3.47 1.23 1.11
CA TYR A 190 -3.78 2.67 1.14
C TYR A 190 -3.12 3.37 2.34
N LEU A 191 -3.05 2.69 3.48
CA LEU A 191 -2.37 3.17 4.69
C LEU A 191 -0.83 3.16 4.56
N ARG A 192 -0.24 2.29 3.73
CA ARG A 192 1.22 2.32 3.42
C ARG A 192 1.67 3.65 2.79
N ARG A 193 0.78 4.34 2.07
CA ARG A 193 1.08 5.64 1.43
C ARG A 193 1.26 6.78 2.44
N LEU A 194 0.66 6.65 3.62
CA LEU A 194 0.71 7.68 4.65
C LEU A 194 1.98 7.60 5.50
N THR A 195 2.67 6.44 5.49
CA THR A 195 3.97 6.25 6.14
C THR A 195 5.04 6.73 5.16
N LYS A 196 5.54 7.96 5.35
CA LYS A 196 6.74 8.45 4.65
C LYS A 196 8.01 7.83 5.25
#